data_AF-A0A7C8IEW9-F1
#
_entry.id   AF-A0A7C8IEW9-F1
#
_cell.length_a   1.000
_cell.length_b   1.000
_cell.length_c   1.000
_cell.angle_alpha   90.00
_cell.angle_beta   90.00
_cell.angle_gamma   90.00
#
_symmetry.space_group_name_H-M   'P 1'
#
loop_
_entity.id
_entity.type
_entity.pdbx_description
1 polymer ?
#
loop_
_entity_poly.entity_id
_entity_poly.type
_entity_poly.pdbx_seq_one_letter_code
_entity_poly.pdbx_strand_id
1 'polypeptide(L)'
;MPVTKRKSDGALKAVSKRVKTSEPTGTLLSEDELHEMTKEDLIQYTLQLQAEFAALPKPKVPSAEEIEKKAEKAQDMLIRGIEKQMKWTPSCKTGKAKFTYDGTVLNETIFQEMLGLPASHTKKMFKISVGYFMDNVGEPTGSVRYNTLRITSADINVRWSPEDGTFKVSGAYGL
;
A
#
# COMPACT_ATOMS: atom_id res chain seq x y z
N MET A 1 -59.18 -6.17 -12.20
CA MET A 1 -58.63 -7.45 -12.68
C MET A 1 -57.42 -7.82 -11.82
N PRO A 2 -57.57 -8.69 -10.80
CA PRO A 2 -56.46 -9.32 -10.09
C PRO A 2 -56.01 -10.60 -10.82
N VAL A 3 -54.75 -11.02 -10.61
CA VAL A 3 -54.09 -12.35 -10.86
C VAL A 3 -52.64 -12.09 -11.29
N THR A 4 -51.56 -12.77 -10.88
CA THR A 4 -51.19 -13.66 -9.76
C THR A 4 -49.65 -13.80 -9.82
N LYS A 5 -49.02 -13.96 -8.65
CA LYS A 5 -47.66 -14.45 -8.34
C LYS A 5 -46.77 -14.96 -9.50
N ARG A 6 -45.48 -14.55 -9.47
CA ARG A 6 -44.37 -15.51 -9.57
C ARG A 6 -43.29 -15.23 -8.53
N LYS A 7 -42.87 -16.34 -7.92
CA LYS A 7 -41.91 -16.55 -6.84
C LYS A 7 -40.62 -17.07 -7.48
N SER A 8 -39.49 -16.49 -7.10
CA SER A 8 -38.13 -17.04 -7.27
C SER A 8 -37.28 -16.24 -6.28
N ASP A 9 -37.11 -16.70 -5.03
CA ASP A 9 -36.17 -17.75 -4.64
C ASP A 9 -34.83 -17.61 -5.38
N GLY A 10 -33.88 -17.01 -4.68
CA GLY A 10 -32.57 -16.62 -5.19
C GLY A 10 -31.78 -15.98 -4.07
N ALA A 11 -31.56 -16.74 -3.00
CA ALA A 11 -30.68 -16.37 -1.90
C ALA A 11 -29.25 -16.18 -2.46
N LEU A 12 -28.86 -14.93 -2.71
CA LEU A 12 -27.48 -14.59 -3.00
C LEU A 12 -26.68 -14.68 -1.69
N LYS A 13 -26.15 -15.88 -1.43
CA LYS A 13 -25.13 -16.11 -0.41
C LYS A 13 -23.93 -15.21 -0.70
N ALA A 14 -23.57 -14.42 0.30
CA ALA A 14 -22.38 -13.59 0.34
C ALA A 14 -21.13 -14.43 0.02
N VAL A 15 -20.49 -14.14 -1.10
CA VAL A 15 -19.16 -14.67 -1.42
C VAL A 15 -18.15 -13.74 -0.74
N SER A 16 -17.89 -14.01 0.54
CA SER A 16 -16.71 -13.51 1.24
C SER A 16 -15.48 -14.05 0.53
N LYS A 17 -14.77 -13.19 -0.21
CA LYS A 17 -13.43 -13.50 -0.72
C LYS A 17 -12.51 -13.65 0.49
N ARG A 18 -12.31 -14.89 0.92
CA ARG A 18 -11.24 -15.29 1.84
C ARG A 18 -9.92 -14.83 1.23
N VAL A 19 -9.20 -13.97 1.96
CA VAL A 19 -7.79 -13.69 1.71
C VAL A 19 -7.07 -15.03 1.79
N LYS A 20 -6.37 -15.38 0.70
CA LYS A 20 -5.50 -16.55 0.65
C LYS A 20 -4.28 -16.20 1.50
N THR A 21 -4.32 -16.54 2.78
CA THR A 21 -3.14 -16.55 3.66
C THR A 21 -2.14 -17.49 3.01
N SER A 22 -1.07 -16.92 2.46
CA SER A 22 0.09 -17.71 2.06
C SER A 22 0.68 -18.29 3.33
N GLU A 23 0.58 -19.61 3.48
CA GLU A 23 1.26 -20.36 4.52
C GLU A 23 2.77 -20.04 4.44
N PRO A 24 3.39 -19.55 5.53
CA PRO A 24 4.84 -19.49 5.56
C PRO A 24 5.35 -20.92 5.49
N THR A 25 6.10 -21.21 4.44
CA THR A 25 6.77 -22.49 4.22
C THR A 25 7.89 -22.62 5.25
N GLY A 26 7.51 -23.06 6.44
CA GLY A 26 8.35 -23.47 7.55
C GLY A 26 7.47 -24.36 8.40
N THR A 27 7.94 -25.57 8.70
CA THR A 27 7.26 -26.54 9.56
C THR A 27 6.96 -25.91 10.92
N LEU A 28 5.80 -25.27 11.04
CA LEU A 28 5.23 -24.84 12.30
C LEU A 28 4.48 -26.04 12.84
N LEU A 29 4.94 -26.57 13.97
CA LEU A 29 4.19 -27.55 14.76
C LEU A 29 2.75 -27.04 14.97
N SER A 30 1.79 -27.95 14.88
CA SER A 30 0.37 -27.62 15.10
C SER A 30 0.13 -27.22 16.57
N GLU A 31 -0.92 -26.42 16.82
CA GLU A 31 -1.25 -25.97 18.19
C GLU A 31 -1.46 -27.16 19.16
N ASP A 32 -2.01 -28.26 18.65
CA ASP A 32 -2.23 -29.49 19.42
C ASP A 32 -0.92 -30.17 19.83
N GLU A 33 0.08 -30.23 18.94
CA GLU A 33 1.41 -30.78 19.24
C GLU A 33 2.18 -29.91 20.25
N LEU A 34 1.96 -28.59 20.24
CA LEU A 34 2.58 -27.66 21.18
C LEU A 34 2.08 -27.83 22.62
N HIS A 35 0.83 -28.27 22.78
CA HIS A 35 0.21 -28.51 24.09
C HIS A 35 0.57 -29.87 24.70
N GLU A 36 0.94 -30.84 23.86
CA GLU A 36 1.39 -32.16 24.29
C GLU A 36 2.88 -32.21 24.65
N MET A 37 3.68 -31.24 24.20
CA MET A 37 5.10 -31.12 24.54
C MET A 37 5.30 -30.84 26.04
N THR A 38 6.32 -31.47 26.61
CA THR A 38 6.72 -31.17 27.97
C THR A 38 7.32 -29.76 28.05
N LYS A 39 7.31 -29.15 29.23
CA LYS A 39 7.86 -27.80 29.44
C LYS A 39 9.33 -27.69 29.01
N GLU A 40 10.09 -28.78 29.15
CA GLU A 40 11.49 -28.85 28.76
C GLU A 40 11.66 -28.84 27.24
N ASP A 41 10.80 -29.57 26.52
CA ASP A 41 10.82 -29.60 25.05
C ASP A 41 10.40 -28.25 24.45
N LEU A 42 9.43 -27.56 25.07
CA LEU A 42 9.04 -26.19 24.70
C LEU A 42 10.21 -25.19 24.87
N ILE A 43 10.99 -25.33 25.94
CA ILE A 43 12.19 -24.49 26.15
C ILE A 43 13.24 -24.78 25.08
N GLN A 44 13.47 -26.04 24.72
CA GLN A 44 14.43 -26.38 23.67
C GLN A 44 13.98 -25.88 22.30
N TYR A 45 12.69 -26.02 21.98
CA TYR A 45 12.12 -25.56 20.71
C TYR A 45 12.15 -24.03 20.60
N THR A 46 11.84 -23.30 21.66
CA THR A 46 11.97 -21.83 21.68
C THR A 46 13.42 -21.38 21.55
N LEU A 47 14.39 -22.07 22.16
CA LEU A 47 15.82 -21.79 21.98
C LEU A 47 16.30 -22.08 20.55
N GLN A 48 15.81 -23.17 19.93
CA GLN A 48 16.10 -23.50 18.53
C GLN A 48 15.54 -22.43 17.60
N LEU A 49 14.27 -22.05 17.76
CA LEU A 49 13.67 -20.96 16.99
C LEU A 49 14.41 -19.65 17.19
N GLN A 50 14.80 -19.32 18.42
CA GLN A 50 15.57 -18.10 18.68
C GLN A 50 16.95 -18.15 18.02
N ALA A 51 17.61 -19.30 18.00
CA ALA A 51 18.88 -19.51 17.30
C ALA A 51 18.72 -19.41 15.78
N GLU A 52 17.66 -19.99 15.22
CA GLU A 52 17.31 -19.86 13.79
C GLU A 52 17.02 -18.39 13.44
N PHE A 53 16.22 -17.69 14.23
CA PHE A 53 15.96 -16.26 14.04
C PHE A 53 17.21 -15.38 14.22
N ALA A 54 18.14 -15.77 15.10
CA ALA A 54 19.42 -15.08 15.28
C ALA A 54 20.44 -15.40 14.17
N ALA A 55 20.36 -16.60 13.58
CA ALA A 55 21.17 -17.04 12.45
C ALA A 55 20.62 -16.56 11.10
N LEU A 56 19.33 -16.22 11.03
CA LEU A 56 18.80 -15.43 9.92
C LEU A 56 19.63 -14.13 9.86
N PRO A 57 20.11 -13.76 8.66
CA PRO A 57 20.86 -12.53 8.51
C PRO A 57 20.00 -11.39 9.02
N LYS A 58 20.47 -10.69 10.08
CA LYS A 58 19.91 -9.42 10.54
C LYS A 58 19.55 -8.60 9.30
N PRO A 59 18.35 -7.99 9.21
CA PRO A 59 17.91 -7.30 8.01
C PRO A 59 19.03 -6.39 7.57
N LYS A 60 19.71 -6.77 6.47
CA LYS A 60 20.81 -5.98 5.92
C LYS A 60 20.22 -4.60 5.79
N VAL A 61 20.83 -3.62 6.45
CA VAL A 61 20.59 -2.21 6.16
C VAL A 61 20.65 -2.15 4.64
N PRO A 62 19.51 -1.93 3.95
CA PRO A 62 19.45 -2.14 2.52
C PRO A 62 20.56 -1.29 1.93
N SER A 63 21.42 -1.91 1.11
CA SER A 63 22.47 -1.17 0.42
C SER A 63 21.83 0.01 -0.30
N ALA A 64 22.55 1.13 -0.45
CA ALA A 64 22.00 2.33 -1.08
C ALA A 64 21.30 2.01 -2.42
N GLU A 65 21.88 1.10 -3.20
CA GLU A 65 21.30 0.61 -4.46
C GLU A 65 19.98 -0.17 -4.30
N GLU A 66 19.79 -0.90 -3.20
CA GLU A 66 18.51 -1.55 -2.91
C GLU A 66 17.44 -0.56 -2.45
N ILE A 67 17.86 0.52 -1.77
CA ILE A 67 16.96 1.62 -1.37
C ILE A 67 16.44 2.32 -2.61
N GLU A 68 17.32 2.70 -3.53
CA GLU A 68 16.97 3.33 -4.80
C GLU A 68 16.04 2.44 -5.63
N LYS A 69 16.38 1.17 -5.86
CA LYS A 69 15.52 0.23 -6.61
C LYS A 69 14.16 0.02 -5.97
N LYS A 70 14.07 0.05 -4.63
CA LYS A 70 12.79 -0.06 -3.92
C LYS A 70 12.01 1.26 -3.99
N ALA A 71 12.69 2.40 -3.96
CA ALA A 71 12.09 3.72 -4.12
C ALA A 71 11.50 3.88 -5.53
N GLU A 72 12.24 3.56 -6.59
CA GLU A 72 11.75 3.57 -7.98
C GLU A 72 10.51 2.69 -8.14
N LYS A 73 10.55 1.46 -7.61
CA LYS A 73 9.38 0.56 -7.63
C LYS A 73 8.20 1.14 -6.86
N ALA A 74 8.45 1.82 -5.74
CA ALA A 74 7.40 2.45 -4.95
C ALA A 74 6.81 3.68 -5.69
N GLN A 75 7.64 4.47 -6.38
CA GLN A 75 7.20 5.56 -7.27
C GLN A 75 6.30 5.01 -8.38
N ASP A 76 6.74 3.96 -9.08
CA ASP A 76 5.95 3.28 -10.12
C ASP A 76 4.60 2.78 -9.60
N MET A 77 4.59 2.16 -8.43
CA MET A 77 3.35 1.69 -7.79
C MET A 77 2.43 2.85 -7.39
N LEU A 78 3.00 3.94 -6.92
CA LEU A 78 2.28 5.16 -6.55
C LEU A 78 1.64 5.80 -7.80
N ILE A 79 2.40 5.99 -8.88
CA ILE A 79 1.92 6.52 -10.15
C ILE A 79 0.76 5.67 -10.68
N ARG A 80 1.02 4.36 -10.87
CA ARG A 80 -0.01 3.42 -11.36
C ARG A 80 -1.22 3.35 -10.43
N GLY A 81 -0.99 3.52 -9.13
CA GLY A 81 -2.03 3.59 -8.11
C GLY A 81 -2.94 4.80 -8.29
N ILE A 82 -2.36 5.98 -8.49
CA ILE A 82 -3.09 7.23 -8.76
C ILE A 82 -3.81 7.14 -10.11
N GLU A 83 -3.15 6.67 -11.17
CA GLU A 83 -3.75 6.54 -12.50
C GLU A 83 -5.00 5.64 -12.49
N LYS A 84 -4.97 4.54 -11.74
CA LYS A 84 -6.14 3.66 -11.56
C LYS A 84 -7.32 4.35 -10.85
N GLN A 85 -7.04 5.34 -10.02
CA GLN A 85 -8.05 6.14 -9.32
C GLN A 85 -8.56 7.32 -10.16
N MET A 86 -7.84 7.73 -11.21
CA MET A 86 -8.23 8.80 -12.13
C MET A 86 -9.32 8.32 -13.10
N LYS A 87 -10.55 8.24 -12.60
CA LYS A 87 -11.73 7.91 -13.41
C LYS A 87 -12.46 9.19 -13.80
N TRP A 88 -13.01 9.21 -15.00
CA TRP A 88 -13.85 10.32 -15.42
C TRP A 88 -15.04 10.51 -14.48
N THR A 89 -15.14 11.70 -13.88
CA THR A 89 -16.28 12.14 -13.09
C THR A 89 -16.68 13.55 -13.51
N PRO A 90 -17.94 13.99 -13.29
CA PRO A 90 -18.36 15.34 -13.67
C PRO A 90 -17.51 16.46 -13.05
N SER A 91 -16.95 16.25 -11.85
CA SER A 91 -16.06 17.19 -11.16
C SER A 91 -14.71 17.37 -11.85
N CYS A 92 -14.29 16.42 -12.71
CA CYS A 92 -13.09 16.54 -13.54
C CYS A 92 -13.15 17.76 -14.47
N LYS A 93 -14.35 18.17 -14.93
CA LYS A 93 -14.52 19.39 -15.76
C LYS A 93 -14.07 20.67 -15.05
N THR A 94 -14.14 20.67 -13.72
CA THR A 94 -13.77 21.82 -12.89
C THR A 94 -12.41 21.64 -12.21
N GLY A 95 -11.70 20.54 -12.49
CA GLY A 95 -10.43 20.23 -11.81
C GLY A 95 -10.55 19.90 -10.33
N LYS A 96 -11.75 19.48 -9.86
CA LYS A 96 -12.05 19.27 -8.43
C LYS A 96 -12.25 17.80 -8.05
N ALA A 97 -12.04 16.85 -8.97
CA ALA A 97 -12.16 15.44 -8.63
C ALA A 97 -11.02 15.06 -7.69
N LYS A 98 -11.30 14.39 -6.58
CA LYS A 98 -10.28 14.06 -5.57
C LYS A 98 -9.75 12.65 -5.79
N PHE A 99 -8.44 12.46 -5.62
CA PHE A 99 -7.82 11.15 -5.51
C PHE A 99 -7.24 10.97 -4.10
N THR A 100 -7.12 9.73 -3.66
CA THR A 100 -6.54 9.39 -2.36
C THR A 100 -5.92 8.01 -2.47
N TYR A 101 -4.60 7.98 -2.54
CA TYR A 101 -3.83 6.77 -2.64
C TYR A 101 -3.17 6.46 -1.29
N ASP A 102 -3.36 5.24 -0.81
CA ASP A 102 -2.72 4.72 0.39
C ASP A 102 -1.72 3.64 -0.04
N GLY A 103 -0.49 3.74 0.44
CA GLY A 103 0.61 2.82 0.14
C GLY A 103 1.41 2.47 1.40
N THR A 104 2.24 1.42 1.31
CA THR A 104 3.07 0.97 2.43
C THR A 104 4.53 0.91 2.01
N VAL A 105 5.42 1.41 2.86
CA VAL A 105 6.88 1.37 2.72
C VAL A 105 7.47 1.02 4.08
N LEU A 106 8.23 -0.07 4.17
CA LEU A 106 8.74 -0.53 5.47
C LEU A 106 9.83 0.37 6.06
N ASN A 107 10.54 1.15 5.24
CA ASN A 107 11.64 2.01 5.68
C ASN A 107 11.36 3.49 5.37
N GLU A 108 11.54 4.35 6.36
CA GLU A 108 11.40 5.81 6.21
C GLU A 108 12.39 6.39 5.20
N THR A 109 13.61 5.84 5.12
CA THR A 109 14.62 6.27 4.13
C THR A 109 14.16 6.02 2.70
N ILE A 110 13.51 4.88 2.43
CA ILE A 110 12.93 4.59 1.10
C ILE A 110 11.80 5.58 0.78
N PHE A 111 10.98 5.95 1.77
CA PHE A 111 9.91 6.91 1.59
C PHE A 111 10.44 8.33 1.30
N GLN A 112 11.50 8.75 2.00
CA GLN A 112 12.18 10.02 1.76
C GLN A 112 12.78 10.04 0.36
N GLU A 113 13.51 9.00 -0.03
CA GLU A 113 14.10 8.87 -1.37
C GLU A 113 13.03 8.87 -2.47
N MET A 114 11.93 8.12 -2.27
CA MET A 114 10.80 8.02 -3.19
C MET A 114 10.20 9.39 -3.51
N LEU A 115 10.11 10.29 -2.53
CA LEU A 115 9.56 11.65 -2.70
C LEU A 115 10.64 12.70 -2.98
N GLY A 116 11.91 12.31 -3.07
CA GLY A 116 13.05 13.21 -3.18
C GLY A 116 13.21 14.15 -1.98
N LEU A 117 12.71 13.78 -0.80
CA LEU A 117 12.78 14.62 0.40
C LEU A 117 14.17 14.54 1.04
N PRO A 118 14.66 15.63 1.66
CA PRO A 118 15.91 15.58 2.40
C PRO A 118 15.80 14.61 3.58
N ALA A 119 16.88 13.90 3.89
CA ALA A 119 16.94 12.91 4.98
C ALA A 119 16.51 13.47 6.36
N SER A 120 16.56 14.79 6.54
CA SER A 120 16.12 15.49 7.74
C SER A 120 14.59 15.71 7.82
N HIS A 121 13.80 15.29 6.84
CA HIS A 121 12.36 15.54 6.84
C HIS A 121 11.61 14.55 7.74
N THR A 122 11.20 15.03 8.92
CA THR A 122 10.52 14.23 9.95
C THR A 122 9.02 14.53 10.06
N LYS A 123 8.47 15.39 9.18
CA LYS A 123 7.07 15.79 9.28
C LYS A 123 6.16 14.65 8.80
N LYS A 124 5.31 14.18 9.71
CA LYS A 124 4.27 13.16 9.42
C LYS A 124 3.18 13.65 8.46
N MET A 125 3.00 14.95 8.26
CA MET A 125 2.02 15.49 7.33
C MET A 125 2.52 16.81 6.74
N PHE A 126 2.55 16.90 5.43
CA PHE A 126 3.04 18.07 4.72
C PHE A 126 2.42 18.18 3.32
N LYS A 127 2.63 19.34 2.71
CA LYS A 127 2.21 19.65 1.35
C LYS A 127 3.43 19.70 0.46
N ILE A 128 3.33 19.07 -0.70
CA ILE A 128 4.34 19.10 -1.76
C ILE A 128 3.75 19.87 -2.94
N SER A 129 4.50 20.79 -3.52
CA SER A 129 4.09 21.43 -4.77
C SER A 129 3.99 20.38 -5.89
N VAL A 130 2.99 20.52 -6.77
CA VAL A 130 2.83 19.57 -7.88
C VAL A 130 4.06 19.51 -8.79
N GLY A 131 4.75 20.64 -9.04
CA GLY A 131 5.98 20.64 -9.82
C GLY A 131 7.06 19.74 -9.20
N TYR A 132 7.31 19.93 -7.90
CA TYR A 132 8.27 19.09 -7.16
C TYR A 132 7.88 17.61 -7.15
N PHE A 133 6.59 17.31 -7.04
CA PHE A 133 6.11 15.94 -7.11
C PHE A 133 6.33 15.32 -8.50
N MET A 134 6.05 16.08 -9.56
CA MET A 134 6.26 15.63 -10.94
C MET A 134 7.74 15.41 -11.27
N ASP A 135 8.62 16.27 -10.75
CA ASP A 135 10.07 16.17 -10.98
C ASP A 135 10.70 14.95 -10.28
N ASN A 136 10.23 14.60 -9.07
CA ASN A 136 10.82 13.51 -8.27
C ASN A 136 10.13 12.16 -8.45
N VAL A 137 8.80 12.15 -8.57
CA VAL A 137 7.99 10.91 -8.63
C VAL A 137 7.56 10.60 -10.06
N GLY A 138 7.27 11.62 -10.86
CA GLY A 138 6.75 11.51 -12.22
C GLY A 138 5.33 12.04 -12.38
N GLU A 139 4.82 12.02 -13.61
CA GLU A 139 3.52 12.58 -13.99
C GLU A 139 2.45 11.49 -14.14
N PRO A 140 1.58 11.26 -13.14
CA PRO A 140 0.44 10.34 -13.29
C PRO A 140 -0.61 10.94 -14.23
N THR A 141 -1.02 10.17 -15.24
CA THR A 141 -2.02 10.60 -16.22
C THR A 141 -3.17 9.60 -16.37
N GLY A 142 -4.40 10.10 -16.43
CA GLY A 142 -5.59 9.27 -16.66
C GLY A 142 -6.08 9.40 -18.11
N SER A 143 -6.15 8.31 -18.87
CA SER A 143 -6.68 8.35 -20.23
C SER A 143 -8.21 8.28 -20.25
N VAL A 144 -8.85 9.23 -20.93
CA VAL A 144 -10.30 9.27 -21.19
C VAL A 144 -10.53 9.41 -22.70
N ARG A 145 -11.68 8.97 -23.21
CA ARG A 145 -11.98 8.81 -24.64
C ARG A 145 -11.51 9.94 -25.56
N TYR A 146 -11.59 11.20 -25.13
CA TYR A 146 -11.21 12.37 -25.92
C TYR A 146 -10.29 13.35 -25.18
N ASN A 147 -9.79 12.98 -23.99
CA ASN A 147 -8.98 13.89 -23.18
C ASN A 147 -8.11 13.12 -22.17
N THR A 148 -7.12 13.80 -21.61
CA THR A 148 -6.23 13.25 -20.59
C THR A 148 -6.46 13.97 -19.27
N LEU A 149 -6.66 13.21 -18.20
CA LEU A 149 -6.76 13.71 -16.84
C LEU A 149 -5.37 13.92 -16.28
N ARG A 150 -5.17 15.09 -15.66
CA ARG A 150 -3.93 15.48 -14.99
C ARG A 150 -4.23 15.96 -13.57
N ILE A 151 -3.19 16.01 -12.74
CA ILE A 151 -3.29 16.65 -11.42
C ILE A 151 -3.47 18.15 -11.62
N THR A 152 -4.53 18.71 -11.06
CA THR A 152 -4.91 20.14 -11.19
C THR A 152 -4.68 20.92 -9.89
N SER A 153 -4.34 20.23 -8.80
CA SER A 153 -4.06 20.89 -7.52
C SER A 153 -2.75 21.66 -7.57
N ALA A 154 -2.62 22.76 -6.83
CA ALA A 154 -1.32 23.41 -6.64
C ALA A 154 -0.40 22.59 -5.72
N ASP A 155 -1.01 22.00 -4.67
CA ASP A 155 -0.33 21.22 -3.65
C ASP A 155 -0.94 19.82 -3.52
N ILE A 156 -0.09 18.82 -3.30
CA ILE A 156 -0.44 17.46 -2.92
C ILE A 156 -0.23 17.30 -1.42
N ASN A 157 -1.22 16.76 -0.71
CA ASN A 157 -1.09 16.47 0.70
C ASN A 157 -0.54 15.06 0.89
N VAL A 158 0.58 14.94 1.57
CA VAL A 158 1.22 13.67 1.93
C VAL A 158 1.16 13.50 3.44
N ARG A 159 0.73 12.32 3.88
CA ARG A 159 0.71 11.90 5.28
C ARG A 159 1.51 10.61 5.43
N TRP A 160 2.41 10.58 6.39
CA TRP A 160 3.29 9.47 6.74
C TRP A 160 3.02 9.01 8.17
N SER A 161 2.85 7.69 8.33
CA SER A 161 2.70 7.01 9.62
C SER A 161 3.90 6.08 9.82
N PRO A 162 4.90 6.47 10.62
CA PRO A 162 6.12 5.68 10.80
C PRO A 162 5.89 4.38 11.57
N GLU A 163 4.83 4.29 12.38
CA GLU A 163 4.50 3.10 13.18
C GLU A 163 4.07 1.92 12.30
N ASP A 164 3.25 2.20 11.29
CA ASP A 164 2.73 1.18 10.37
C ASP A 164 3.53 1.09 9.06
N GLY A 165 4.46 2.03 8.82
CA GLY A 165 5.11 2.21 7.53
C GLY A 165 4.12 2.56 6.41
N THR A 166 3.04 3.26 6.73
CA THR A 166 1.98 3.59 5.75
C THR A 166 2.03 5.06 5.35
N PHE A 167 1.81 5.33 4.08
CA PHE A 167 1.70 6.69 3.55
C PHE A 167 0.39 6.89 2.80
N LYS A 168 -0.12 8.12 2.84
CA LYS A 168 -1.36 8.54 2.20
C LYS A 168 -1.10 9.80 1.40
N VAL A 169 -1.38 9.75 0.11
CA VAL A 169 -1.26 10.86 -0.83
C VAL A 169 -2.66 11.27 -1.28
N SER A 170 -2.95 12.56 -1.21
CA SER A 170 -4.25 13.09 -1.62
C SER A 170 -4.10 14.39 -2.38
N GLY A 171 -4.95 14.56 -3.39
CA GLY A 171 -4.99 15.74 -4.24
C GLY A 171 -6.25 15.76 -5.08
N ALA A 172 -6.28 16.69 -6.03
CA ALA A 172 -7.34 16.80 -7.02
C ALA A 172 -6.79 16.74 -8.45
N TYR A 173 -7.62 16.18 -9.33
CA TYR A 173 -7.36 15.95 -10.75
C TYR A 173 -8.55 16.41 -11.60
N GLY A 174 -8.28 16.59 -12.89
CA GLY A 174 -9.27 16.95 -13.89
C GLY A 174 -8.66 17.14 -15.26
N LEU A 175 -9.41 17.83 -16.12
CA LEU A 175 -8.96 18.25 -17.43
C LEU A 175 -8.02 19.46 -17.34
#